data_AF-A6TN75-F1
#
_entry.id   AF-A6TN75-F1
#
_cell.length_a   1.000
_cell.length_b   1.000
_cell.length_c   1.000
_cell.angle_alpha   90.00
_cell.angle_beta   90.00
_cell.angle_gamma   90.00
#
_symmetry.space_group_name_H-M   'P 1'
#
loop_
_entity.id
_entity.type
_entity.pdbx_description
1 polymer ?
#
loop_
_entity_poly.entity_id
_entity_poly.type
_entity_poly.pdbx_seq_one_letter_code
_entity_poly.pdbx_strand_id
1 'polypeptide(L)'
;MKLILKVGKTLIVVTLLILLIKFSIDTILLENEPLISQVHDSEMTDNESTGLKDENIELENRKEEDKNEDANIDTNYIDNELNHISSTINFTPIFTNEDLPQEIISKIKGVSWRKEAPVGLEDLSYLRVTYWDFHEQEQTGELIIHRKLAEEVIEIFEELYEARFPIAKMRLIDEYDADDDLSMEDNNTYAFSFRVIEGTQRISKHGYGLAIDINPIQNPYIKGDTIVPLQGGDYVNRLDVRKGMITKGDACYHAFMSRGWTWGGEWNSLKDYHHFQKEIDL
;
A
#
# COMPACT_ATOMS: atom_id res chain seq x y z
N MET A 1 -9.40 24.60 62.90
CA MET A 1 -8.81 23.31 62.47
C MET A 1 -8.85 23.05 60.96
N LYS A 2 -10.01 23.12 60.25
CA LYS A 2 -10.10 22.72 58.83
C LYS A 2 -9.21 23.50 57.82
N LEU A 3 -8.80 24.74 58.10
CA LEU A 3 -8.04 25.56 57.15
C LEU A 3 -6.59 25.07 56.96
N ILE A 4 -5.92 24.64 58.04
CA ILE A 4 -4.50 24.27 58.05
C ILE A 4 -4.25 23.03 57.16
N LEU A 5 -5.15 22.04 57.18
CA LEU A 5 -5.04 20.85 56.33
C LEU A 5 -5.14 21.15 54.82
N LYS A 6 -5.77 22.27 54.42
CA LYS A 6 -5.92 22.62 53.00
C LYS A 6 -4.62 23.18 52.43
N VAL A 7 -3.95 24.07 53.17
CA VAL A 7 -2.65 24.66 52.79
C VAL A 7 -1.56 23.59 52.68
N GLY A 8 -1.49 22.67 53.65
CA GLY A 8 -0.49 21.59 53.65
C GLY A 8 -0.59 20.67 52.41
N LYS A 9 -1.81 20.33 51.97
CA LYS A 9 -1.99 19.52 50.76
C LYS A 9 -1.55 20.25 49.48
N THR A 10 -1.87 21.54 49.34
CA THR A 10 -1.43 22.32 48.18
C THR A 10 0.10 22.43 48.11
N LEU A 11 0.76 22.66 49.25
CA LEU A 11 2.22 22.78 49.29
C LEU A 11 2.93 21.47 48.86
N ILE A 12 2.45 20.31 49.33
CA ILE A 12 2.99 18.99 48.95
C ILE A 12 2.90 18.75 47.44
N VAL A 13 1.77 19.10 46.80
CA VAL A 13 1.58 18.93 45.35
C VAL A 13 2.56 19.80 44.55
N VAL A 14 2.79 21.04 44.97
CA VAL A 14 3.75 21.94 44.31
C VAL A 14 5.19 21.40 44.43
N THR A 15 5.59 20.90 45.60
CA THR A 15 6.93 20.32 45.78
C THR A 15 7.13 19.07 44.92
N LEU A 16 6.13 18.19 44.81
CA LEU A 16 6.17 17.01 43.94
C LEU A 16 6.28 17.40 42.45
N LEU A 17 5.52 18.40 42.00
CA LEU A 17 5.57 18.87 40.61
C LEU A 17 6.94 19.45 40.24
N ILE A 18 7.57 20.22 41.14
CA ILE A 18 8.92 20.76 40.95
C ILE A 18 9.98 19.63 40.90
N LEU A 19 9.80 18.56 41.68
CA LEU A 19 10.70 17.41 41.66
C LEU A 19 10.62 16.63 40.33
N LEU A 20 9.40 16.42 39.82
CA LEU A 20 9.16 15.76 38.54
C LEU A 20 9.74 16.56 37.37
N ILE A 21 9.53 17.88 37.32
CA ILE A 21 10.09 18.75 36.28
C ILE A 21 11.62 18.70 36.27
N LYS A 22 12.27 18.68 37.44
CA LYS A 22 13.74 18.50 37.52
C LYS A 22 14.17 17.15 36.95
N PHE A 23 13.54 16.06 37.37
CA PHE A 23 13.89 14.72 36.90
C PHE A 23 13.77 14.60 35.36
N SER A 24 12.75 15.20 34.74
CA SER A 24 12.64 15.25 33.28
C SER A 24 13.77 16.05 32.63
N ILE A 25 14.18 17.20 33.19
CA ILE A 25 15.29 18.01 32.65
C ILE A 25 16.62 17.29 32.80
N ASP A 26 16.89 16.69 33.97
CA ASP A 26 18.12 15.93 34.22
C ASP A 26 18.22 14.70 33.29
N THR A 27 17.09 14.12 32.87
CA THR A 27 17.04 13.04 31.87
C THR A 27 17.41 13.55 30.47
N ILE A 28 16.82 14.66 30.02
CA ILE A 28 17.07 15.27 28.69
C ILE A 28 18.54 15.70 28.52
N LEU A 29 19.21 16.07 29.61
CA LEU A 29 20.63 16.46 29.62
C LEU A 29 21.61 15.28 29.56
N LEU A 30 21.15 14.03 29.69
CA LEU A 30 22.01 12.83 29.66
C LEU A 30 22.15 12.18 28.27
N GLU A 31 21.32 12.54 27.30
CA GLU A 31 21.29 11.91 25.96
C GLU A 31 22.06 12.70 24.88
N ASN A 32 22.72 13.81 25.24
CA ASN A 32 23.31 14.77 24.29
C ASN A 32 24.85 14.88 24.34
N GLU A 33 25.56 13.75 24.42
CA GLU A 33 27.01 13.65 24.18
C GLU A 33 27.28 13.30 22.69
N PRO A 34 28.00 14.14 21.91
CA PRO A 34 28.21 13.90 20.48
C PRO A 34 29.35 12.91 20.23
N LEU A 35 29.06 11.79 19.54
CA LEU A 35 30.06 10.80 19.18
C LEU A 35 31.01 11.33 18.09
N ILE A 36 32.28 11.57 18.43
CA ILE A 36 33.32 12.03 17.50
C ILE A 36 33.97 10.84 16.79
N SER A 37 34.43 11.09 15.56
CA SER A 37 34.89 10.12 14.56
C SER A 37 36.07 9.23 14.96
N GLN A 38 36.23 8.13 14.20
CA GLN A 38 37.55 7.75 13.69
C GLN A 38 37.51 7.54 12.17
N VAL A 39 38.58 7.98 11.52
CA VAL A 39 38.88 7.81 10.09
C VAL A 39 39.97 6.75 9.96
N HIS A 40 39.99 6.00 8.87
CA HIS A 40 41.15 5.19 8.52
C HIS A 40 41.43 5.22 7.01
N ASP A 41 42.47 5.96 6.63
CA ASP A 41 43.06 5.96 5.30
C ASP A 41 44.34 5.09 5.29
N SER A 42 44.54 4.30 4.24
CA SER A 42 45.87 4.07 3.65
C SER A 42 45.80 3.40 2.27
N GLU A 43 46.10 4.21 1.25
CA GLU A 43 47.00 3.96 0.10
C GLU A 43 46.99 2.56 -0.57
N MET A 44 46.56 2.44 -1.84
CA MET A 44 47.27 2.82 -3.09
C MET A 44 48.49 1.94 -3.45
N THR A 45 48.37 1.23 -4.58
CA THR A 45 49.42 1.10 -5.61
C THR A 45 48.79 0.89 -6.99
N ASP A 46 49.10 1.74 -7.96
CA ASP A 46 48.75 1.52 -9.38
C ASP A 46 49.71 0.51 -10.04
N ASN A 47 49.27 -0.15 -11.13
CA ASN A 47 50.06 -0.16 -12.37
C ASN A 47 49.31 -0.59 -13.65
N GLU A 48 49.96 -0.32 -14.77
CA GLU A 48 49.39 -0.32 -16.13
C GLU A 48 49.45 -1.67 -16.88
N SER A 49 48.41 -1.91 -17.68
CA SER A 49 48.45 -2.23 -19.14
C SER A 49 49.17 -3.48 -19.70
N THR A 50 48.71 -3.85 -20.90
CA THR A 50 49.21 -4.91 -21.81
C THR A 50 49.06 -6.37 -21.33
N GLY A 51 48.75 -7.36 -22.18
CA GLY A 51 48.33 -7.32 -23.58
C GLY A 51 49.12 -8.28 -24.47
N LEU A 52 48.42 -9.13 -25.25
CA LEU A 52 48.98 -10.17 -26.15
C LEU A 52 49.64 -11.35 -25.36
N LYS A 53 49.71 -12.60 -25.84
CA LYS A 53 49.11 -13.34 -26.98
C LYS A 53 49.41 -14.86 -26.77
N ASP A 54 48.66 -15.73 -27.46
CA ASP A 54 49.09 -16.94 -28.22
C ASP A 54 50.12 -17.95 -27.61
N GLU A 55 50.09 -19.28 -27.83
CA GLU A 55 49.44 -20.10 -28.87
C GLU A 55 49.50 -21.63 -28.57
N ASN A 56 48.63 -22.41 -29.25
CA ASN A 56 48.80 -23.77 -29.83
C ASN A 56 49.24 -25.02 -29.01
N ILE A 57 48.65 -26.19 -29.36
CA ILE A 57 49.28 -27.40 -29.99
C ILE A 57 48.31 -28.61 -29.98
N GLU A 58 47.79 -28.96 -31.19
CA GLU A 58 47.71 -30.30 -31.86
C GLU A 58 47.00 -31.53 -31.20
N LEU A 59 46.51 -32.59 -31.88
CA LEU A 59 46.21 -33.04 -33.28
C LEU A 59 45.19 -34.23 -33.15
N GLU A 60 44.66 -34.99 -34.14
CA GLU A 60 44.89 -35.16 -35.60
C GLU A 60 43.57 -35.03 -36.39
N ASN A 61 43.17 -36.01 -37.23
CA ASN A 61 42.00 -35.97 -38.12
C ASN A 61 41.35 -37.37 -38.28
N ARG A 62 40.07 -37.42 -38.68
CA ARG A 62 39.62 -38.13 -39.91
C ARG A 62 38.10 -38.14 -40.13
N LYS A 63 37.71 -37.84 -41.40
CA LYS A 63 36.75 -38.54 -42.29
C LYS A 63 35.34 -38.90 -41.77
N GLU A 64 34.27 -38.80 -42.57
CA GLU A 64 34.11 -38.32 -43.96
C GLU A 64 32.67 -37.81 -44.17
N GLU A 65 32.33 -37.34 -45.36
CA GLU A 65 31.04 -36.69 -45.68
C GLU A 65 29.83 -37.63 -45.57
N ASP A 66 28.72 -37.13 -45.03
CA ASP A 66 27.38 -37.52 -45.49
C ASP A 66 26.41 -36.32 -45.39
N LYS A 67 25.31 -36.34 -46.15
CA LYS A 67 24.42 -35.19 -46.36
C LYS A 67 23.09 -35.33 -45.64
N ASN A 68 22.70 -34.31 -44.86
CA ASN A 68 21.29 -33.96 -44.60
C ASN A 68 21.15 -32.44 -44.41
N GLU A 69 20.08 -31.87 -44.98
CA GLU A 69 19.70 -30.46 -44.80
C GLU A 69 18.73 -30.33 -43.63
N ASP A 70 19.19 -30.65 -42.41
CA ASP A 70 18.41 -30.41 -41.20
C ASP A 70 18.52 -28.95 -40.76
N ALA A 71 17.38 -28.30 -40.53
CA ALA A 71 17.32 -26.88 -40.20
C ALA A 71 17.94 -26.59 -38.83
N ASN A 72 19.14 -26.03 -38.82
CA ASN A 72 19.83 -25.59 -37.61
C ASN A 72 19.18 -24.31 -37.04
N ILE A 73 18.06 -24.50 -36.34
CA ILE A 73 17.31 -23.45 -35.67
C ILE A 73 18.15 -22.89 -34.51
N ASP A 74 18.59 -21.63 -34.63
CA ASP A 74 19.30 -20.95 -33.55
C ASP A 74 18.35 -20.73 -32.37
N THR A 75 18.60 -21.47 -31.27
CA THR A 75 17.81 -21.37 -30.05
C THR A 75 17.91 -19.98 -29.43
N ASN A 76 19.02 -19.25 -29.63
CA ASN A 76 19.14 -17.86 -29.16
C ASN A 76 18.19 -16.93 -29.93
N TYR A 77 17.85 -17.24 -31.18
CA TYR A 77 16.86 -16.47 -31.93
C TYR A 77 15.47 -16.72 -31.36
N ILE A 78 15.10 -17.99 -31.13
CA ILE A 78 13.81 -18.35 -30.50
C ILE A 78 13.71 -17.79 -29.07
N ASP A 79 14.75 -17.85 -28.26
CA ASP A 79 14.71 -17.31 -26.90
C ASP A 79 14.57 -15.78 -26.89
N ASN A 80 15.23 -15.06 -27.80
CA ASN A 80 15.01 -13.61 -27.96
C ASN A 80 13.61 -13.30 -28.52
N GLU A 81 13.11 -14.07 -29.48
CA GLU A 81 11.78 -13.89 -30.07
C GLU A 81 10.67 -14.21 -29.05
N LEU A 82 10.81 -15.25 -28.22
CA LEU A 82 9.90 -15.56 -27.11
C LEU A 82 9.93 -14.50 -26.01
N ASN A 83 11.10 -13.97 -25.65
CA ASN A 83 11.19 -12.86 -24.71
C ASN A 83 10.57 -11.57 -25.29
N HIS A 84 10.75 -11.31 -26.58
CA HIS A 84 10.13 -10.17 -27.26
C HIS A 84 8.61 -10.34 -27.41
N ILE A 85 8.11 -11.56 -27.66
CA ILE A 85 6.68 -11.90 -27.69
C ILE A 85 6.07 -11.79 -26.29
N SER A 86 6.78 -12.22 -25.24
CA SER A 86 6.36 -12.02 -23.85
C SER A 86 6.18 -10.53 -23.53
N SER A 87 7.11 -9.68 -23.97
CA SER A 87 6.99 -8.21 -23.87
C SER A 87 5.98 -7.55 -24.83
N THR A 88 5.31 -8.33 -25.70
CA THR A 88 4.27 -7.83 -26.62
C THR A 88 2.97 -8.64 -26.56
N ILE A 89 2.74 -9.39 -25.47
CA ILE A 89 1.38 -9.75 -25.06
C ILE A 89 0.66 -8.43 -24.76
N ASN A 90 -0.23 -8.00 -25.65
CA ASN A 90 -1.07 -6.82 -25.43
C ASN A 90 -1.95 -7.07 -24.22
N PHE A 91 -1.51 -6.58 -23.05
CA PHE A 91 -2.35 -6.53 -21.86
C PHE A 91 -3.62 -5.75 -22.24
N THR A 92 -4.77 -6.35 -21.98
CA THR A 92 -6.07 -5.73 -22.25
C THR A 92 -6.65 -5.36 -20.89
N PRO A 93 -6.75 -4.06 -20.56
CA PRO A 93 -7.29 -3.63 -19.29
C PRO A 93 -8.68 -4.23 -19.03
N ILE A 94 -8.87 -4.74 -17.82
CA ILE A 94 -10.09 -5.39 -17.36
C ILE A 94 -10.76 -4.44 -16.37
N PHE A 95 -11.98 -4.04 -16.65
CA PHE A 95 -12.84 -3.32 -15.72
C PHE A 95 -14.22 -3.97 -15.77
N THR A 96 -14.49 -4.87 -14.83
CA THR A 96 -15.65 -5.76 -14.87
C THR A 96 -16.20 -6.04 -13.48
N ASN A 97 -17.52 -6.05 -13.35
CA ASN A 97 -18.28 -6.40 -12.17
C ASN A 97 -19.16 -7.64 -12.41
N GLU A 98 -19.37 -8.43 -11.37
CA GLU A 98 -20.31 -9.56 -11.38
C GLU A 98 -20.97 -9.79 -10.00
N ASP A 99 -22.01 -10.64 -9.97
CA ASP A 99 -22.48 -11.23 -8.70
C ASP A 99 -21.35 -12.10 -8.12
N LEU A 100 -21.19 -12.11 -6.79
CA LEU A 100 -20.06 -12.79 -6.13
C LEU A 100 -19.89 -14.26 -6.61
N PRO A 101 -18.76 -14.65 -7.23
CA PRO A 101 -18.50 -16.04 -7.61
C PRO A 101 -18.49 -16.98 -6.41
N GLN A 102 -18.87 -18.25 -6.59
CA GLN A 102 -18.99 -19.20 -5.47
C GLN A 102 -17.67 -19.41 -4.71
N GLU A 103 -16.51 -19.24 -5.35
CA GLU A 103 -15.20 -19.26 -4.69
C GLU A 103 -14.97 -18.01 -3.82
N ILE A 104 -15.30 -16.81 -4.31
CA ILE A 104 -15.25 -15.55 -3.54
C ILE A 104 -16.23 -15.60 -2.36
N ILE A 105 -17.46 -16.07 -2.58
CA ILE A 105 -18.45 -16.37 -1.53
C ILE A 105 -17.87 -17.32 -0.45
N SER A 106 -16.99 -18.24 -0.83
CA SER A 106 -16.37 -19.19 0.10
C SER A 106 -15.14 -18.60 0.81
N LYS A 107 -14.39 -17.70 0.15
CA LYS A 107 -13.27 -16.92 0.71
C LYS A 107 -13.76 -15.98 1.82
N ILE A 108 -14.87 -15.25 1.58
CA ILE A 108 -15.33 -14.20 2.52
C ILE A 108 -16.20 -14.69 3.68
N LYS A 109 -16.79 -15.90 3.61
CA LYS A 109 -17.78 -16.37 4.59
C LYS A 109 -17.16 -16.75 5.93
N GLY A 110 -17.43 -15.92 6.94
CA GLY A 110 -16.88 -16.02 8.30
C GLY A 110 -15.75 -15.01 8.55
N VAL A 111 -15.11 -14.56 7.47
CA VAL A 111 -13.92 -13.70 7.46
C VAL A 111 -14.36 -12.24 7.30
N SER A 112 -14.35 -11.65 6.10
CA SER A 112 -14.85 -10.29 5.88
C SER A 112 -16.38 -10.19 5.85
N TRP A 113 -17.12 -11.26 5.56
CA TRP A 113 -18.60 -11.30 5.60
C TRP A 113 -19.13 -12.28 6.65
N ARG A 114 -20.15 -11.88 7.42
CA ARG A 114 -20.83 -12.72 8.42
C ARG A 114 -22.35 -12.50 8.33
N LYS A 115 -23.15 -13.37 8.95
CA LYS A 115 -24.64 -13.30 8.90
C LYS A 115 -25.21 -12.05 9.58
N GLU A 116 -24.42 -11.43 10.43
CA GLU A 116 -24.71 -10.21 11.17
C GLU A 116 -24.30 -8.94 10.38
N ALA A 117 -23.76 -9.09 9.17
CA ALA A 117 -23.46 -7.99 8.27
C ALA A 117 -24.75 -7.24 7.89
N PRO A 118 -24.69 -5.91 7.68
CA PRO A 118 -25.87 -5.10 7.36
C PRO A 118 -26.35 -5.26 5.91
N VAL A 119 -25.65 -6.04 5.09
CA VAL A 119 -25.89 -6.24 3.66
C VAL A 119 -25.77 -7.74 3.32
N GLY A 120 -26.63 -8.22 2.43
CA GLY A 120 -26.59 -9.58 1.92
C GLY A 120 -25.36 -9.85 1.05
N LEU A 121 -25.23 -11.10 0.60
CA LEU A 121 -24.24 -11.46 -0.44
C LEU A 121 -24.75 -11.02 -1.81
N GLU A 122 -26.08 -11.02 -1.97
CA GLU A 122 -26.85 -10.49 -3.09
C GLU A 122 -26.81 -8.96 -3.21
N ASP A 123 -26.41 -8.24 -2.17
CA ASP A 123 -26.23 -6.78 -2.18
C ASP A 123 -24.81 -6.36 -2.59
N LEU A 124 -23.88 -7.32 -2.64
CA LEU A 124 -22.47 -7.11 -2.98
C LEU A 124 -22.18 -7.52 -4.43
N SER A 125 -21.17 -6.89 -5.02
CA SER A 125 -20.63 -7.23 -6.34
C SER A 125 -19.12 -7.36 -6.25
N TYR A 126 -18.58 -8.34 -6.97
CA TYR A 126 -17.15 -8.59 -7.11
C TYR A 126 -16.65 -7.85 -8.35
N LEU A 127 -15.59 -7.07 -8.18
CA LEU A 127 -14.97 -6.24 -9.20
C LEU A 127 -13.56 -6.74 -9.48
N ARG A 128 -13.20 -6.75 -10.76
CA ARG A 128 -11.83 -6.89 -11.24
C ARG A 128 -11.48 -5.65 -12.05
N VAL A 129 -10.41 -4.96 -11.65
CA VAL A 129 -9.97 -3.69 -12.24
C VAL A 129 -8.48 -3.72 -12.53
N THR A 130 -8.04 -3.12 -13.64
CA THR A 130 -6.61 -2.93 -13.95
C THR A 130 -6.08 -1.67 -13.29
N TYR A 131 -4.87 -1.74 -12.74
CA TYR A 131 -4.16 -0.59 -12.17
C TYR A 131 -2.68 -0.58 -12.56
N TRP A 132 -2.06 0.59 -12.52
CA TRP A 132 -0.61 0.74 -12.61
C TRP A 132 0.00 0.58 -11.22
N ASP A 133 1.02 -0.25 -11.08
CA ASP A 133 1.77 -0.34 -9.83
C ASP A 133 2.85 0.75 -9.69
N PHE A 134 3.57 0.74 -8.57
CA PHE A 134 4.65 1.69 -8.32
C PHE A 134 5.86 1.51 -9.25
N HIS A 135 6.00 0.33 -9.89
CA HIS A 135 7.00 0.01 -10.91
C HIS A 135 6.51 0.31 -12.34
N GLU A 136 5.29 0.84 -12.49
CA GLU A 136 4.65 1.20 -13.76
C GLU A 136 4.35 -0.02 -14.65
N GLN A 137 4.04 -1.15 -14.01
CA GLN A 137 3.52 -2.36 -14.65
C GLN A 137 2.00 -2.43 -14.48
N GLU A 138 1.31 -3.06 -15.44
CA GLU A 138 -0.13 -3.31 -15.37
C GLU A 138 -0.42 -4.52 -14.49
N GLN A 139 -1.25 -4.32 -13.47
CA GLN A 139 -1.69 -5.35 -12.54
C GLN A 139 -3.21 -5.47 -12.59
N THR A 140 -3.76 -6.63 -12.18
CA THR A 140 -5.21 -6.78 -11.95
C THR A 140 -5.47 -6.86 -10.44
N GLY A 141 -6.41 -6.03 -9.97
CA GLY A 141 -6.87 -5.98 -8.59
C GLY A 141 -8.24 -6.63 -8.39
N GLU A 142 -8.54 -6.95 -7.14
CA GLU A 142 -9.80 -7.55 -6.70
C GLU A 142 -10.46 -6.65 -5.65
N LEU A 143 -11.74 -6.32 -5.86
CA LEU A 143 -12.56 -5.59 -4.88
C LEU A 143 -13.93 -6.25 -4.71
N ILE A 144 -14.53 -6.00 -3.55
CA ILE A 144 -15.96 -6.25 -3.32
C ILE A 144 -16.58 -4.94 -2.84
N ILE A 145 -17.68 -4.53 -3.45
CA ILE A 145 -18.38 -3.26 -3.19
C ILE A 145 -19.89 -3.50 -3.14
N HIS A 146 -20.66 -2.57 -2.58
CA HIS A 146 -22.11 -2.60 -2.67
C HIS A 146 -22.56 -2.45 -4.13
N ARG A 147 -23.44 -3.32 -4.63
CA ARG A 147 -23.77 -3.40 -6.06
C ARG A 147 -24.36 -2.13 -6.66
N LYS A 148 -25.02 -1.28 -5.84
CA LYS A 148 -25.49 0.07 -6.23
C LYS A 148 -24.35 1.03 -6.62
N LEU A 149 -23.09 0.71 -6.32
CA LEU A 149 -21.89 1.50 -6.64
C LEU A 149 -20.92 0.77 -7.59
N ALA A 150 -21.26 -0.43 -8.10
CA ALA A 150 -20.30 -1.26 -8.84
C ALA A 150 -19.79 -0.60 -10.13
N GLU A 151 -20.71 -0.11 -10.98
CA GLU A 151 -20.36 0.63 -12.21
C GLU A 151 -19.56 1.91 -11.89
N GLU A 152 -20.00 2.65 -10.86
CA GLU A 152 -19.41 3.93 -10.47
C GLU A 152 -17.96 3.76 -9.96
N VAL A 153 -17.68 2.65 -9.28
CA VAL A 153 -16.32 2.31 -8.81
C VAL A 153 -15.46 1.77 -9.96
N ILE A 154 -16.05 1.11 -10.96
CA ILE A 154 -15.36 0.78 -12.23
C ILE A 154 -14.89 2.06 -12.92
N GLU A 155 -15.77 3.04 -13.15
CA GLU A 155 -15.39 4.32 -13.77
C GLU A 155 -14.27 5.04 -13.01
N ILE A 156 -14.29 4.99 -11.67
CA ILE A 156 -13.24 5.55 -10.81
C ILE A 156 -11.89 4.87 -11.07
N PHE A 157 -11.85 3.54 -11.16
CA PHE A 157 -10.59 2.84 -11.44
C PHE A 157 -10.13 2.94 -12.90
N GLU A 158 -11.06 3.12 -13.85
CA GLU A 158 -10.73 3.51 -15.22
C GLU A 158 -10.04 4.89 -15.26
N GLU A 159 -10.62 5.92 -14.62
CA GLU A 159 -10.01 7.26 -14.52
C GLU A 159 -8.64 7.24 -13.81
N LEU A 160 -8.49 6.45 -12.74
CA LEU A 160 -7.21 6.26 -12.07
C LEU A 160 -6.16 5.59 -12.98
N TYR A 161 -6.57 4.58 -13.75
CA TYR A 161 -5.71 3.88 -14.69
C TYR A 161 -5.30 4.77 -15.88
N GLU A 162 -6.22 5.54 -16.46
CA GLU A 162 -5.92 6.52 -17.52
C GLU A 162 -4.96 7.62 -17.01
N ALA A 163 -5.19 8.13 -15.81
CA ALA A 163 -4.33 9.10 -15.15
C ALA A 163 -2.98 8.53 -14.68
N ARG A 164 -2.78 7.20 -14.80
CA ARG A 164 -1.62 6.44 -14.30
C ARG A 164 -1.37 6.66 -12.80
N PHE A 165 -2.45 6.84 -12.02
CA PHE A 165 -2.37 6.94 -10.57
C PHE A 165 -1.93 5.57 -10.01
N PRO A 166 -0.81 5.50 -9.27
CA PRO A 166 -0.21 4.22 -8.92
C PRO A 166 -0.78 3.65 -7.63
N ILE A 167 -1.11 2.36 -7.67
CA ILE A 167 -1.67 1.61 -6.54
C ILE A 167 -0.68 0.50 -6.16
N ALA A 168 -0.38 0.35 -4.87
CA ALA A 168 0.68 -0.56 -4.41
C ALA A 168 0.29 -2.03 -4.57
N LYS A 169 -0.94 -2.36 -4.16
CA LYS A 169 -1.64 -3.62 -4.45
C LYS A 169 -3.14 -3.42 -4.18
N MET A 170 -3.95 -4.35 -4.69
CA MET A 170 -5.40 -4.35 -4.49
C MET A 170 -5.90 -5.79 -4.35
N ARG A 171 -6.14 -6.21 -3.10
CA ARG A 171 -6.57 -7.55 -2.70
C ARG A 171 -7.77 -7.48 -1.77
N LEU A 172 -8.58 -8.54 -1.77
CA LEU A 172 -9.63 -8.72 -0.77
C LEU A 172 -8.99 -8.87 0.61
N ILE A 173 -9.52 -8.16 1.62
CA ILE A 173 -8.99 -8.17 3.00
C ILE A 173 -9.00 -9.57 3.64
N ASP A 174 -9.75 -10.51 3.07
CA ASP A 174 -9.78 -11.92 3.44
C ASP A 174 -8.43 -12.65 3.23
N GLU A 175 -7.48 -12.07 2.49
CA GLU A 175 -6.08 -12.53 2.43
C GLU A 175 -5.28 -12.18 3.71
N TYR A 176 -5.85 -11.34 4.57
CA TYR A 176 -5.32 -10.90 5.86
C TYR A 176 -6.25 -11.32 7.01
N ASP A 177 -7.06 -12.38 6.83
CA ASP A 177 -8.08 -12.84 7.80
C ASP A 177 -9.12 -11.75 8.21
N ALA A 178 -9.31 -10.73 7.37
CA ALA A 178 -10.07 -9.50 7.65
C ALA A 178 -9.49 -8.61 8.77
N ASP A 179 -8.20 -8.73 9.06
CA ASP A 179 -7.43 -7.82 9.90
C ASP A 179 -7.07 -6.53 9.13
N ASP A 180 -7.39 -5.39 9.73
CA ASP A 180 -7.22 -4.06 9.14
C ASP A 180 -5.77 -3.56 9.22
N ASP A 181 -5.09 -3.85 10.34
CA ASP A 181 -3.72 -3.41 10.58
C ASP A 181 -2.75 -4.17 9.65
N LEU A 182 -2.92 -5.49 9.51
CA LEU A 182 -2.12 -6.29 8.56
C LEU A 182 -2.32 -5.85 7.10
N SER A 183 -3.54 -5.46 6.71
CA SER A 183 -3.80 -4.96 5.36
C SER A 183 -3.21 -3.56 5.13
N MET A 184 -3.25 -2.69 6.15
CA MET A 184 -2.62 -1.36 6.10
C MET A 184 -1.09 -1.43 6.07
N GLU A 185 -0.46 -2.24 6.93
CA GLU A 185 1.00 -2.42 6.95
C GLU A 185 1.55 -3.00 5.64
N ASP A 186 0.79 -3.87 4.97
CA ASP A 186 1.12 -4.42 3.65
C ASP A 186 0.71 -3.49 2.47
N ASN A 187 0.21 -2.28 2.78
CA ASN A 187 -0.19 -1.23 1.83
C ASN A 187 -1.32 -1.62 0.86
N ASN A 188 -2.27 -2.44 1.32
CA ASN A 188 -3.36 -2.94 0.49
C ASN A 188 -4.46 -1.89 0.23
N THR A 189 -4.94 -1.84 -1.01
CA THR A 189 -6.15 -1.10 -1.40
C THR A 189 -7.35 -2.04 -1.37
N TYR A 190 -8.34 -1.77 -0.52
CA TYR A 190 -9.51 -2.65 -0.34
C TYR A 190 -10.81 -1.88 -0.15
N ALA A 191 -11.95 -2.57 -0.25
CA ALA A 191 -13.30 -1.99 -0.15
C ALA A 191 -14.16 -2.65 0.95
N PHE A 192 -14.80 -3.79 0.69
CA PHE A 192 -15.67 -4.43 1.68
C PHE A 192 -14.93 -5.06 2.87
N SER A 193 -15.44 -4.83 4.10
CA SER A 193 -15.04 -5.53 5.34
C SER A 193 -16.08 -5.31 6.45
N PHE A 194 -16.82 -6.35 6.86
CA PHE A 194 -17.80 -6.25 7.95
C PHE A 194 -17.12 -6.21 9.33
N ARG A 195 -16.71 -5.00 9.71
CA ARG A 195 -16.14 -4.62 11.01
C ARG A 195 -16.91 -3.46 11.65
N VAL A 196 -16.81 -3.33 12.98
CA VAL A 196 -17.15 -2.08 13.68
C VAL A 196 -15.98 -1.10 13.58
N ILE A 197 -16.26 0.19 13.62
CA ILE A 197 -15.24 1.23 13.75
C ILE A 197 -14.60 1.10 15.14
N GLU A 198 -13.27 1.06 15.18
CA GLU A 198 -12.45 0.82 16.37
C GLU A 198 -12.85 1.73 17.56
N GLY A 199 -12.91 1.16 18.76
CA GLY A 199 -13.41 1.85 19.96
C GLY A 199 -14.92 2.18 19.98
N THR A 200 -15.72 1.71 19.01
CA THR A 200 -17.16 2.00 18.93
C THR A 200 -18.05 0.76 18.75
N GLN A 201 -19.37 0.96 18.73
CA GLN A 201 -20.38 -0.03 18.33
C GLN A 201 -21.00 0.29 16.95
N ARG A 202 -20.41 1.22 16.18
CA ARG A 202 -20.91 1.58 14.84
C ARG A 202 -20.26 0.68 13.80
N ILE A 203 -21.06 0.12 12.89
CA ILE A 203 -20.53 -0.62 11.73
C ILE A 203 -19.77 0.35 10.82
N SER A 204 -18.60 -0.04 10.33
CA SER A 204 -17.78 0.75 9.42
C SER A 204 -18.39 0.78 8.01
N LYS A 205 -18.08 1.80 7.20
CA LYS A 205 -18.62 1.92 5.84
C LYS A 205 -18.15 0.81 4.90
N HIS A 206 -16.98 0.25 5.16
CA HIS A 206 -16.49 -1.00 4.57
C HIS A 206 -17.49 -2.16 4.79
N GLY A 207 -18.15 -2.20 5.95
CA GLY A 207 -19.12 -3.25 6.29
C GLY A 207 -20.46 -3.16 5.58
N TYR A 208 -20.70 -2.04 4.87
CA TYR A 208 -21.82 -1.87 3.94
C TYR A 208 -21.38 -1.97 2.48
N GLY A 209 -20.08 -2.10 2.19
CA GLY A 209 -19.53 -1.97 0.84
C GLY A 209 -19.60 -0.53 0.29
N LEU A 210 -19.53 0.48 1.15
CA LEU A 210 -19.68 1.91 0.81
C LEU A 210 -18.41 2.74 1.08
N ALA A 211 -17.25 2.09 1.19
CA ALA A 211 -15.96 2.72 1.37
C ALA A 211 -14.86 1.98 0.60
N ILE A 212 -13.77 2.70 0.31
CA ILE A 212 -12.54 2.20 -0.32
C ILE A 212 -11.35 2.93 0.34
N ASP A 213 -10.35 2.16 0.77
CA ASP A 213 -9.08 2.67 1.29
C ASP A 213 -7.98 2.49 0.23
N ILE A 214 -7.24 3.55 -0.11
CA ILE A 214 -6.22 3.53 -1.19
C ILE A 214 -4.81 3.87 -0.67
N ASN A 215 -3.86 2.97 -0.91
CA ASN A 215 -2.44 3.06 -0.51
C ASN A 215 -2.21 3.55 0.95
N PRO A 216 -2.60 2.78 1.98
CA PRO A 216 -2.51 3.22 3.38
C PRO A 216 -1.15 3.76 3.83
N ILE A 217 -0.01 3.29 3.31
CA ILE A 217 1.32 3.83 3.64
C ILE A 217 1.50 5.25 3.07
N GLN A 218 1.15 5.48 1.80
CA GLN A 218 1.21 6.83 1.22
C GLN A 218 0.14 7.76 1.81
N ASN A 219 -0.92 7.18 2.36
CA ASN A 219 -2.13 7.89 2.79
C ASN A 219 -2.56 7.42 4.20
N PRO A 220 -1.77 7.71 5.24
CA PRO A 220 -2.04 7.19 6.58
C PRO A 220 -3.26 7.81 7.25
N TYR A 221 -3.80 7.07 8.21
CA TYR A 221 -4.62 7.60 9.29
C TYR A 221 -3.72 8.37 10.27
N ILE A 222 -4.15 9.56 10.72
CA ILE A 222 -3.44 10.41 11.67
C ILE A 222 -4.41 11.02 12.68
N LYS A 223 -4.14 10.85 13.98
CA LYS A 223 -4.97 11.35 15.08
C LYS A 223 -4.11 11.73 16.29
N GLY A 224 -3.82 13.02 16.41
CA GLY A 224 -2.78 13.49 17.34
C GLY A 224 -1.42 12.95 16.88
N ASP A 225 -0.67 12.35 17.81
CA ASP A 225 0.64 11.75 17.53
C ASP A 225 0.53 10.30 17.00
N THR A 226 -0.68 9.72 16.94
CA THR A 226 -0.93 8.38 16.37
C THR A 226 -0.96 8.45 14.84
N ILE A 227 -0.17 7.60 14.18
CA ILE A 227 -0.08 7.43 12.73
C ILE A 227 -0.24 5.93 12.44
N VAL A 228 -1.14 5.55 11.52
CA VAL A 228 -1.36 4.15 11.12
C VAL A 228 -1.46 4.07 9.58
N PRO A 229 -0.74 3.16 8.91
CA PRO A 229 0.32 2.30 9.44
C PRO A 229 1.57 3.12 9.83
N LEU A 230 2.46 2.57 10.65
CA LEU A 230 3.64 3.29 11.17
C LEU A 230 4.56 3.81 10.06
N GLN A 231 4.69 3.03 8.98
CA GLN A 231 5.42 3.33 7.74
C GLN A 231 4.90 4.60 7.05
N GLY A 232 3.65 5.01 7.33
CA GLY A 232 3.07 6.25 6.83
C GLY A 232 3.64 7.52 7.44
N GLY A 233 4.50 7.43 8.47
CA GLY A 233 5.20 8.58 9.06
C GLY A 233 5.95 9.43 8.03
N ASP A 234 6.52 8.80 7.01
CA ASP A 234 7.23 9.46 5.90
C ASP A 234 6.32 10.30 4.99
N TYR A 235 5.00 10.15 5.08
CA TYR A 235 3.99 10.77 4.22
C TYR A 235 3.05 11.74 4.96
N VAL A 236 3.37 12.07 6.22
CA VAL A 236 2.64 13.05 7.04
C VAL A 236 2.75 14.47 6.48
N ASN A 237 3.91 14.84 5.94
CA ASN A 237 4.14 16.15 5.34
C ASN A 237 3.49 16.25 3.96
N ARG A 238 2.19 16.59 3.90
CA ARG A 238 1.43 16.73 2.64
C ARG A 238 1.86 17.88 1.72
N LEU A 239 2.95 18.61 2.05
CA LEU A 239 3.63 19.54 1.13
C LEU A 239 4.74 18.87 0.30
N ASP A 240 5.27 17.74 0.77
CA ASP A 240 6.19 16.88 0.03
C ASP A 240 5.39 15.79 -0.70
N VAL A 241 4.87 16.15 -1.87
CA VAL A 241 3.96 15.28 -2.64
C VAL A 241 4.75 14.24 -3.42
N ARG A 242 4.50 12.96 -3.12
CA ARG A 242 5.18 11.78 -3.66
C ARG A 242 4.21 10.86 -4.41
N LYS A 243 4.77 9.95 -5.21
CA LYS A 243 4.03 8.95 -5.99
C LYS A 243 3.03 8.17 -5.11
N GLY A 244 1.75 8.12 -5.51
CA GLY A 244 0.67 7.38 -4.84
C GLY A 244 0.00 8.08 -3.64
N MET A 245 0.43 9.31 -3.27
CA MET A 245 -0.28 10.13 -2.29
C MET A 245 -1.55 10.73 -2.89
N ILE A 246 -2.65 10.75 -2.12
CA ILE A 246 -3.87 11.50 -2.42
C ILE A 246 -3.75 12.91 -1.86
N THR A 247 -4.05 13.88 -2.70
CA THR A 247 -3.94 15.32 -2.48
C THR A 247 -5.14 16.05 -3.07
N LYS A 248 -5.53 17.19 -2.47
CA LYS A 248 -6.72 17.91 -2.90
C LYS A 248 -6.53 18.51 -4.30
N GLY A 249 -7.17 17.89 -5.29
CA GLY A 249 -7.13 18.32 -6.69
C GLY A 249 -6.26 17.45 -7.62
N ASP A 250 -5.80 16.28 -7.18
CA ASP A 250 -5.26 15.26 -8.09
C ASP A 250 -6.36 14.37 -8.70
N ALA A 251 -5.95 13.46 -9.58
CA ALA A 251 -6.85 12.55 -10.28
C ALA A 251 -7.67 11.65 -9.33
N CYS A 252 -7.07 11.15 -8.24
CA CYS A 252 -7.78 10.29 -7.30
C CYS A 252 -8.81 11.07 -6.49
N TYR A 253 -8.43 12.24 -5.97
CA TYR A 253 -9.38 13.15 -5.35
C TYR A 253 -10.52 13.53 -6.32
N HIS A 254 -10.23 13.80 -7.60
CA HIS A 254 -11.24 14.18 -8.57
C HIS A 254 -12.18 13.04 -8.98
N ALA A 255 -11.68 11.82 -9.21
CA ALA A 255 -12.48 10.67 -9.61
C ALA A 255 -13.58 10.34 -8.58
N PHE A 256 -13.21 10.31 -7.29
CA PHE A 256 -14.15 10.08 -6.18
C PHE A 256 -15.05 11.29 -5.91
N MET A 257 -14.48 12.49 -5.73
CA MET A 257 -15.24 13.65 -5.24
C MET A 257 -16.22 14.21 -6.29
N SER A 258 -15.95 14.03 -7.59
CA SER A 258 -16.90 14.37 -8.67
C SER A 258 -18.19 13.55 -8.61
N ARG A 259 -18.09 12.30 -8.15
CA ARG A 259 -19.19 11.34 -7.97
C ARG A 259 -19.88 11.45 -6.61
N GLY A 260 -19.57 12.48 -5.81
CA GLY A 260 -20.21 12.73 -4.52
C GLY A 260 -19.77 11.81 -3.38
N TRP A 261 -18.60 11.19 -3.50
CA TRP A 261 -17.93 10.58 -2.35
C TRP A 261 -17.42 11.66 -1.39
N THR A 262 -17.02 11.25 -0.19
CA THR A 262 -16.35 12.09 0.80
C THR A 262 -15.01 11.48 1.17
N TRP A 263 -13.98 12.31 1.34
CA TRP A 263 -12.61 11.90 1.61
C TRP A 263 -12.20 12.18 3.07
N GLY A 264 -11.62 11.19 3.73
CA GLY A 264 -11.15 11.30 5.12
C GLY A 264 -9.98 12.27 5.31
N GLY A 265 -9.26 12.59 4.24
CA GLY A 265 -8.30 13.70 4.22
C GLY A 265 -8.93 15.08 4.45
N GLU A 266 -10.24 15.25 4.29
CA GLU A 266 -10.95 16.50 4.56
C GLU A 266 -11.52 16.58 6.00
N TRP A 267 -11.50 15.49 6.77
CA TRP A 267 -12.08 15.46 8.13
C TRP A 267 -11.33 16.36 9.12
N ASN A 268 -12.03 16.79 10.19
CA ASN A 268 -11.53 17.82 11.12
C ASN A 268 -10.96 17.29 12.45
N SER A 269 -11.48 16.16 12.95
CA SER A 269 -11.10 15.58 14.25
C SER A 269 -9.90 14.64 14.19
N LEU A 270 -9.57 14.18 12.98
CA LEU A 270 -8.49 13.28 12.59
C LEU A 270 -8.32 13.43 11.07
N LYS A 271 -7.24 12.89 10.51
CA LYS A 271 -7.06 12.73 9.07
C LYS A 271 -7.05 11.24 8.74
N ASP A 272 -7.74 10.89 7.67
CA ASP A 272 -7.87 9.51 7.23
C ASP A 272 -7.63 9.50 5.72
N TYR A 273 -6.34 9.56 5.35
CA TYR A 273 -5.99 9.96 3.98
C TYR A 273 -6.27 8.87 2.95
N HIS A 274 -6.28 7.59 3.32
CA HIS A 274 -6.61 6.50 2.39
C HIS A 274 -8.11 6.42 2.12
N HIS A 275 -8.93 6.83 3.10
CA HIS A 275 -10.35 6.52 3.15
C HIS A 275 -11.22 7.42 2.28
N PHE A 276 -11.95 6.83 1.35
CA PHE A 276 -13.12 7.41 0.71
C PHE A 276 -14.39 6.67 1.12
N GLN A 277 -15.45 7.38 1.48
CA GLN A 277 -16.77 6.80 1.75
C GLN A 277 -17.92 7.58 1.12
N LYS A 278 -18.99 6.86 0.75
CA LYS A 278 -20.21 7.42 0.19
C LYS A 278 -21.44 7.16 1.06
N GLU A 279 -22.36 8.13 1.06
CA GLU A 279 -23.68 8.02 1.68
C GLU A 279 -24.72 7.77 0.59
N ILE A 280 -25.44 6.65 0.68
CA ILE A 280 -26.59 6.31 -0.18
C ILE A 280 -27.69 5.66 0.67
N ASP A 281 -28.94 5.75 0.21
CA ASP A 281 -30.05 5.00 0.80
C ASP A 281 -29.91 3.50 0.42
N LEU A 282 -29.87 2.64 1.45
CA LEU A 282 -29.80 1.18 1.30
C LEU A 282 -31.21 0.55 1.32
#